data_AF-A0A356QK75-F1
#
_entry.id   AF-A0A356QK75-F1
#
_cell.length_a   1.000
_cell.length_b   1.000
_cell.length_c   1.000
_cell.angle_alpha   90.00
_cell.angle_beta   90.00
_cell.angle_gamma   90.00
#
_symmetry.space_group_name_H-M   'P 1'
#
loop_
_entity.id
_entity.type
_entity.pdbx_description
1 polymer ?
#
loop_
_entity_poly.entity_id
_entity_poly.type
_entity_poly.pdbx_seq_one_letter_code
_entity_poly.pdbx_strand_id
1 'polypeptide(L)'
;QCGFCTPGIVMSLFTLHSQQQQRPAPLTPERLEAALGGNLCRCTGYRPIRDAALSMQESSWKAPQWIDASQPAHTPLTAPQSAEANTDLFAQPTTLSQLTELRRHYPSARLVAGATDLWLENTQRLALLNQLIDVTRVDELRHIEEAI
;
A
#
# COMPACT_ATOMS: atom_id res chain seq x y z
N GLN A 1 13.20 -22.84 14.77
CA GLN A 1 12.79 -21.49 14.31
C GLN A 1 11.35 -21.24 14.80
N CYS A 2 10.89 -19.99 14.94
CA CYS A 2 9.58 -19.68 15.56
C CYS A 2 8.38 -19.54 14.59
N GLY A 3 8.62 -19.25 13.31
CA GLY A 3 7.55 -19.12 12.30
C GLY A 3 6.77 -17.79 12.28
N PHE A 4 6.96 -16.89 13.26
CA PHE A 4 6.17 -15.67 13.37
C PHE A 4 6.30 -14.72 12.16
N CYS A 5 7.51 -14.58 11.59
CA CYS A 5 7.76 -13.74 10.42
C CYS A 5 7.41 -14.41 9.09
N THR A 6 7.10 -15.71 9.10
CA THR A 6 6.91 -16.50 7.87
C THR A 6 5.78 -15.96 6.99
N PRO A 7 4.61 -15.55 7.51
CA PRO A 7 3.54 -15.00 6.66
C PRO A 7 3.99 -13.78 5.84
N GLY A 8 4.68 -12.80 6.46
CA GLY A 8 5.15 -11.60 5.76
C GLY A 8 6.18 -11.92 4.67
N ILE A 9 7.11 -12.83 4.98
CA ILE A 9 8.11 -13.31 4.02
C ILE A 9 7.43 -14.00 2.83
N VAL A 10 6.49 -14.91 3.10
CA VAL A 10 5.75 -15.63 2.05
C VAL A 10 4.99 -14.67 1.15
N MET A 11 4.30 -13.67 1.72
CA MET A 11 3.58 -12.68 0.92
C MET A 11 4.52 -11.83 0.06
N SER A 12 5.68 -11.44 0.59
CA SER A 12 6.66 -10.66 -0.16
C SER A 12 7.25 -11.46 -1.33
N LEU A 13 7.56 -12.73 -1.12
CA LEU A 13 8.03 -13.64 -2.17
C LEU A 13 6.93 -13.98 -3.19
N PHE A 14 5.69 -14.12 -2.74
CA PHE A 14 4.53 -14.31 -3.61
C PHE A 14 4.37 -13.11 -4.56
N THR A 15 4.42 -11.88 -4.03
CA THR A 15 4.34 -10.66 -4.85
C THR A 15 5.49 -10.57 -5.84
N LEU A 16 6.73 -10.83 -5.40
CA LEU A 16 7.91 -10.87 -6.27
C LEU A 16 7.72 -11.86 -7.43
N HIS A 17 7.28 -13.08 -7.12
CA HIS A 17 7.09 -14.13 -8.11
C HIS A 17 5.94 -13.82 -9.07
N SER A 18 4.81 -13.31 -8.57
CA SER A 18 3.68 -12.86 -9.40
C SER A 18 4.10 -11.76 -10.38
N GLN A 19 4.89 -10.79 -9.92
CA GLN A 19 5.43 -9.73 -10.78
C GLN A 19 6.38 -10.27 -11.84
N GLN A 20 7.20 -11.27 -11.54
CA GLN A 20 8.07 -11.92 -12.54
C GLN A 20 7.28 -12.59 -13.68
N GLN A 21 6.08 -13.08 -13.39
CA GLN A 21 5.22 -13.70 -14.42
C GLN A 21 4.56 -12.65 -15.31
N GLN A 22 4.15 -11.52 -14.74
CA GLN A 22 3.54 -10.42 -15.51
C GLN A 22 4.58 -9.61 -16.28
N ARG A 23 5.76 -9.38 -15.69
CA ARG A 23 6.89 -8.62 -16.23
C ARG A 23 8.18 -9.40 -15.97
N PRO A 24 8.56 -10.30 -16.88
CA PRO A 24 9.76 -11.11 -16.75
C PRO A 24 11.00 -10.24 -16.55
N ALA A 25 11.69 -10.47 -15.45
CA ALA A 25 12.97 -9.86 -15.16
C ALA A 25 13.80 -10.84 -14.32
N PRO A 26 15.15 -10.83 -14.44
CA PRO A 26 16.02 -11.71 -13.67
C PRO A 26 15.79 -11.59 -12.16
N LEU A 27 15.90 -12.72 -11.45
CA LEU A 27 15.97 -12.72 -9.99
C LEU A 27 17.43 -12.49 -9.60
N THR A 28 17.82 -11.24 -9.39
CA THR A 28 19.16 -10.91 -8.87
C THR A 28 19.15 -10.94 -7.34
N PRO A 29 20.32 -11.12 -6.69
CA PRO A 29 20.43 -10.99 -5.24
C PRO A 29 19.85 -9.67 -4.71
N GLU A 30 20.10 -8.56 -5.40
CA GLU A 30 19.64 -7.22 -5.01
C GLU A 30 18.12 -7.12 -5.07
N ARG A 31 17.50 -7.72 -6.10
CA ARG A 31 16.05 -7.73 -6.24
C ARG A 31 15.37 -8.61 -5.18
N LEU A 32 15.98 -9.75 -4.85
CA LEU A 32 15.53 -10.61 -3.76
C LEU A 32 15.65 -9.88 -2.41
N GLU A 33 16.76 -9.19 -2.18
CA GLU A 33 17.01 -8.41 -0.96
C GLU A 33 16.05 -7.22 -0.85
N ALA A 34 15.76 -6.53 -1.95
CA ALA A 34 14.75 -5.48 -1.99
C ALA A 34 13.35 -6.01 -1.63
N ALA A 35 12.97 -7.19 -2.13
CA ALA A 35 11.69 -7.81 -1.79
C ALA A 35 11.62 -8.24 -0.30
N LEU A 36 12.73 -8.68 0.27
CA LEU A 36 12.80 -9.10 1.66
C LEU A 36 13.10 -7.96 2.65
N GLY A 37 13.51 -6.78 2.18
CA GLY A 37 14.03 -5.69 3.01
C GLY A 37 13.05 -5.17 4.08
N GLY A 38 11.74 -5.33 3.86
CA GLY A 38 10.71 -4.99 4.84
C GLY A 38 10.38 -6.09 5.87
N ASN A 39 11.02 -7.26 5.78
CA ASN A 39 10.70 -8.42 6.61
C ASN A 39 11.81 -8.72 7.61
N LEU A 40 11.48 -8.70 8.90
CA LEU A 40 12.42 -9.00 9.97
C LEU A 40 12.29 -10.44 10.45
N CYS A 41 13.41 -11.18 10.43
CA CYS A 41 13.52 -12.51 11.02
C CYS A 41 14.65 -12.57 12.05
N ARG A 42 14.33 -12.97 13.29
CA ARG A 42 15.32 -13.14 14.35
C ARG A 42 15.88 -14.56 14.47
N CYS A 43 15.23 -15.57 13.88
CA CYS A 43 15.57 -16.98 14.12
C CYS A 43 16.49 -17.61 13.07
N THR A 44 16.41 -17.21 11.80
CA THR A 44 16.99 -18.01 10.68
C THR A 44 18.33 -17.50 10.18
N GLY A 45 18.66 -16.24 10.45
CA GLY A 45 19.80 -15.58 9.80
C GLY A 45 19.62 -15.42 8.28
N TYR A 46 18.38 -15.49 7.77
CA TYR A 46 17.95 -15.31 6.37
C TYR A 46 18.47 -16.30 5.33
N ARG A 47 19.63 -16.94 5.50
CA ARG A 47 20.18 -17.88 4.51
C ARG A 47 19.15 -18.91 4.00
N PRO A 48 18.47 -19.71 4.85
CA PRO A 48 17.50 -20.69 4.35
C PRO A 48 16.27 -20.08 3.67
N ILE A 49 15.92 -18.81 3.96
CA ILE A 49 14.83 -18.10 3.28
C ILE A 49 15.27 -17.70 1.87
N ARG A 50 16.51 -17.21 1.72
CA ARG A 50 17.09 -16.84 0.42
C ARG A 50 17.22 -18.06 -0.48
N ASP A 51 17.72 -19.17 0.06
CA ASP A 51 17.88 -20.43 -0.68
C ASP A 51 16.53 -20.92 -1.22
N ALA A 52 15.49 -20.89 -0.39
CA ALA A 52 14.13 -21.26 -0.81
C ALA A 52 13.55 -20.31 -1.87
N ALA A 53 13.82 -19.00 -1.76
CA ALA A 53 13.35 -18.02 -2.76
C ALA A 53 14.03 -18.23 -4.12
N LEU A 54 15.32 -18.54 -4.14
CA LEU A 54 16.06 -18.81 -5.38
C LEU A 54 15.61 -20.10 -6.05
N SER A 55 15.29 -21.15 -5.28
CA SER A 55 14.79 -22.41 -5.85
C SER A 55 13.41 -22.28 -6.50
N MET A 56 12.64 -21.21 -6.21
CA MET A 56 11.33 -21.00 -6.83
C MET A 56 11.42 -20.79 -8.35
N GLN A 57 12.56 -20.36 -8.89
CA GLN A 57 12.76 -20.20 -10.33
C GLN A 57 12.64 -21.51 -11.12
N GLU A 58 12.86 -22.64 -10.46
CA GLU A 58 12.77 -23.98 -11.05
C GLU A 58 11.32 -24.48 -11.15
N SER A 59 10.37 -23.79 -10.51
CA SER A 59 8.97 -24.20 -10.44
C SER A 59 8.12 -23.53 -11.52
N SER A 60 7.29 -24.31 -12.22
CA SER A 60 6.27 -23.76 -13.11
C SER A 60 5.13 -23.14 -12.28
N TRP A 61 5.11 -21.81 -12.17
CA TRP A 61 4.00 -21.09 -11.52
C TRP A 61 2.69 -21.31 -12.28
N LYS A 62 1.61 -21.54 -11.54
CA LYS A 62 0.24 -21.38 -12.05
C LYS A 62 -0.47 -20.41 -11.12
N ALA A 63 -0.93 -19.29 -11.67
CA ALA A 63 -1.67 -18.32 -10.88
C ALA A 63 -2.90 -18.98 -10.25
N PRO A 64 -3.09 -18.88 -8.92
CA PRO A 64 -4.24 -19.47 -8.28
C PRO A 64 -5.51 -18.71 -8.70
N GLN A 65 -6.64 -19.40 -8.82
CA GLN A 65 -7.91 -18.81 -9.30
C GLN A 65 -8.40 -17.64 -8.44
N TRP A 66 -8.03 -17.59 -7.16
CA TRP A 66 -8.42 -16.52 -6.24
C TRP A 66 -7.62 -15.22 -6.41
N ILE A 67 -6.53 -15.22 -7.19
CA ILE A 67 -5.69 -14.02 -7.34
C ILE A 67 -6.44 -12.87 -8.05
N ASP A 68 -7.45 -13.21 -8.85
CA ASP A 68 -8.31 -12.29 -9.59
C ASP A 68 -9.72 -12.18 -8.96
N ALA A 69 -9.85 -12.53 -7.68
CA ALA A 69 -11.04 -12.11 -6.93
C ALA A 69 -11.01 -10.58 -6.90
N SER A 70 -11.75 -9.97 -7.83
CA SER A 70 -11.81 -8.54 -8.04
C SER A 70 -11.98 -7.84 -6.69
N GLN A 71 -11.18 -6.78 -6.46
CA GLN A 71 -11.39 -5.92 -5.31
C GLN A 71 -12.88 -5.53 -5.31
N PRO A 72 -13.59 -5.66 -4.17
CA PRO A 72 -14.98 -5.24 -4.11
C PRO A 72 -15.05 -3.80 -4.61
N ALA A 73 -15.98 -3.53 -5.53
CA ALA A 73 -16.15 -2.20 -6.10
C ALA A 73 -16.25 -1.19 -4.96
N HIS A 74 -15.29 -0.26 -4.88
CA HIS A 74 -15.26 0.74 -3.84
C HIS A 74 -16.33 1.80 -4.13
N THR A 75 -17.43 1.75 -3.38
CA THR A 75 -18.43 2.82 -3.38
C THR A 75 -17.78 4.10 -2.86
N PRO A 76 -17.74 5.20 -3.64
CA PRO A 76 -17.29 6.49 -3.15
C PRO A 76 -18.07 6.83 -1.89
N LEU A 77 -17.37 7.07 -0.77
CA LEU A 77 -18.01 7.68 0.39
C LEU A 77 -18.33 9.12 0.00
N THR A 78 -19.56 9.35 -0.44
CA THR A 78 -20.08 10.69 -0.64
C THR A 78 -19.98 11.42 0.70
N ALA A 79 -19.38 12.61 0.72
CA ALA A 79 -19.35 13.44 1.91
C ALA A 79 -20.76 13.50 2.52
N PRO A 80 -20.92 13.34 3.85
CA PRO A 80 -22.23 13.42 4.48
C PRO A 80 -22.92 14.72 4.07
N GLN A 81 -24.13 14.62 3.49
CA GLN A 81 -24.90 15.78 3.02
C GLN A 81 -25.57 16.56 4.17
N SER A 82 -25.46 16.08 5.41
CA SER A 82 -26.04 16.75 6.58
C SER A 82 -24.93 17.44 7.38
N ALA A 83 -24.96 18.77 7.34
CA ALA A 83 -24.18 19.68 8.17
C ALA A 83 -24.66 19.66 9.64
N GLU A 84 -24.74 18.49 10.26
CA GLU A 84 -24.95 18.35 11.69
C GLU A 84 -23.63 17.93 12.33
N ALA A 85 -22.87 18.94 12.76
CA ALA A 85 -21.86 18.92 13.84
C ALA A 85 -20.99 17.66 14.03
N ASN A 86 -20.72 16.88 12.98
CA ASN A 86 -19.79 15.77 13.06
C ASN A 86 -18.39 16.29 12.74
N THR A 87 -17.53 16.37 13.75
CA THR A 87 -16.14 16.82 13.63
C THR A 87 -15.26 15.84 12.84
N ASP A 88 -15.81 14.68 12.49
CA ASP A 88 -15.11 13.62 11.78
C ASP A 88 -15.42 13.68 10.28
N LEU A 89 -14.36 13.80 9.46
CA LEU A 89 -14.41 13.89 8.01
C LEU A 89 -13.46 12.88 7.40
N PHE A 90 -13.93 12.08 6.46
CA PHE A 90 -13.08 11.35 5.53
C PHE A 90 -13.59 11.59 4.12
N ALA A 91 -12.78 12.25 3.29
CA ALA A 91 -13.12 12.58 1.91
C ALA A 91 -12.09 12.00 0.93
N GLN A 92 -12.55 11.54 -0.23
CA GLN A 92 -11.69 11.02 -1.30
C GLN A 92 -11.99 11.74 -2.62
N PRO A 93 -11.54 13.00 -2.81
CA PRO A 93 -11.75 13.72 -4.06
C PRO A 93 -11.11 12.97 -5.24
N THR A 94 -11.74 13.06 -6.41
CA THR A 94 -11.20 12.47 -7.64
C THR A 94 -10.59 13.50 -8.58
N THR A 95 -10.81 14.80 -8.32
CA THR A 95 -10.25 15.90 -9.11
C THR A 95 -9.57 16.95 -8.23
N LEU A 96 -8.63 17.69 -8.81
CA LEU A 96 -7.91 18.76 -8.12
C LEU A 96 -8.87 19.88 -7.69
N SER A 97 -9.91 20.15 -8.48
CA SER A 97 -10.95 21.12 -8.13
C SER A 97 -11.70 20.72 -6.86
N GLN A 98 -12.09 19.44 -6.74
CA GLN A 98 -12.76 18.93 -5.54
C GLN A 98 -11.83 18.98 -4.32
N LEU A 99 -10.57 18.55 -4.47
CA LEU A 99 -9.56 18.62 -3.42
C LEU A 99 -9.38 20.07 -2.92
N THR A 100 -9.26 21.02 -3.85
CA THR A 100 -9.09 22.43 -3.51
C THR A 100 -10.29 22.96 -2.73
N GLU A 101 -11.50 22.59 -3.14
CA GLU A 101 -12.73 23.01 -2.45
C GLU A 101 -12.83 22.44 -1.03
N LEU A 102 -12.53 21.15 -0.87
CA LEU A 102 -12.45 20.50 0.44
C LEU A 102 -11.39 21.16 1.32
N ARG A 103 -10.24 21.54 0.75
CA ARG A 103 -9.17 22.20 1.49
C ARG A 103 -9.57 23.59 2.00
N ARG A 104 -10.39 24.33 1.24
CA ARG A 104 -10.95 25.62 1.67
C ARG A 104 -11.96 25.45 2.81
N HIS A 105 -12.84 24.45 2.69
CA HIS A 105 -13.88 24.18 3.69
C HIS A 105 -13.31 23.58 4.98
N TYR A 106 -12.27 22.75 4.89
CA TYR A 106 -11.64 22.04 6.00
C TYR A 106 -10.12 22.30 6.04
N PRO A 107 -9.69 23.52 6.41
CA PRO A 107 -8.27 23.89 6.41
C PRO A 107 -7.42 23.15 7.46
N SER A 108 -8.06 22.54 8.46
CA SER A 108 -7.41 21.68 9.46
C SER A 108 -7.34 20.21 9.06
N ALA A 109 -8.07 19.77 8.03
CA ALA A 109 -8.05 18.38 7.60
C ALA A 109 -6.65 17.97 7.13
N ARG A 110 -6.18 16.79 7.54
CA ARG A 110 -4.88 16.25 7.12
C ARG A 110 -5.05 15.61 5.74
N LEU A 111 -4.11 15.91 4.83
CA LEU A 111 -4.02 15.16 3.58
C LEU A 111 -3.35 13.81 3.86
N VAL A 112 -3.88 12.74 3.27
CA VAL A 112 -3.35 11.38 3.43
C VAL A 112 -3.20 10.71 2.06
N ALA A 113 -2.13 9.93 1.92
CA ALA A 113 -1.95 8.99 0.83
C ALA A 113 -1.55 7.61 1.38
N GLY A 114 -0.27 7.26 1.37
CA GLY A 114 0.23 5.99 1.94
C GLY A 114 0.12 5.88 3.47
N ALA A 115 -0.16 6.98 4.17
CA ALA A 115 -0.39 7.08 5.62
C ALA A 115 0.76 6.59 6.53
N THR A 116 1.95 6.32 5.99
CA THR A 116 3.10 5.79 6.73
C THR A 116 3.64 6.76 7.79
N ASP A 117 3.39 8.05 7.61
CA ASP A 117 3.69 9.15 8.52
C ASP A 117 2.56 9.35 9.55
N LEU A 118 1.32 9.54 9.08
CA LEU A 118 0.16 9.82 9.94
C LEU A 118 -0.13 8.68 10.92
N TRP A 119 0.08 7.43 10.49
CA TRP A 119 -0.16 6.28 11.36
C TRP A 119 0.81 6.23 12.54
N LEU A 120 2.03 6.76 12.39
CA LEU A 120 2.96 6.91 13.51
C LEU A 120 2.47 7.97 14.51
N GLU A 121 1.86 9.05 14.04
CA GLU A 121 1.25 10.05 14.93
C GLU A 121 0.09 9.44 15.73
N ASN A 122 -0.77 8.65 15.09
CA ASN A 122 -1.85 7.95 15.79
C ASN A 122 -1.32 6.92 16.80
N THR A 123 -0.42 6.04 16.38
CA THR A 123 0.03 4.90 17.23
C THR A 123 1.07 5.27 18.27
N GLN A 124 1.96 6.24 17.99
CA GLN A 124 3.07 6.61 18.88
C GLN A 124 2.84 7.92 19.63
N ARG A 125 2.00 8.82 19.09
CA ARG A 125 1.68 10.11 19.73
C ARG A 125 0.23 10.22 20.18
N LEU A 126 -0.58 9.18 19.95
CA LEU A 126 -2.01 9.14 20.30
C LEU A 126 -2.78 10.32 19.69
N ALA A 127 -2.32 10.80 18.52
CA ALA A 127 -2.96 11.91 17.82
C ALA A 127 -4.27 11.44 17.19
N LEU A 128 -5.34 12.20 17.42
CA LEU A 128 -6.63 11.95 16.80
C LEU A 128 -6.63 12.44 15.34
N LEU A 129 -6.99 11.56 14.41
CA LEU A 129 -7.07 11.85 12.97
C LEU A 129 -8.54 11.97 12.54
N ASN A 130 -9.23 12.98 13.08
CA ASN A 130 -10.67 13.13 12.88
C ASN A 130 -11.03 13.65 11.48
N GLN A 131 -10.19 14.49 10.88
CA GLN A 131 -10.44 15.05 9.54
C GLN A 131 -9.31 14.66 8.58
N LEU A 132 -9.65 13.83 7.60
CA LEU A 132 -8.75 13.28 6.60
C LEU A 132 -9.29 13.53 5.18
N ILE A 133 -8.39 13.92 4.28
CA ILE A 133 -8.66 13.98 2.84
C ILE A 133 -7.64 13.07 2.15
N ASP A 134 -8.12 11.96 1.60
CA ASP A 134 -7.30 11.01 0.86
C ASP A 134 -7.10 11.48 -0.60
N VAL A 135 -5.84 11.71 -0.96
CA VAL A 135 -5.47 12.26 -2.27
C VAL A 135 -5.14 11.20 -3.31
N THR A 136 -5.18 9.89 -2.96
CA THR A 136 -4.78 8.79 -3.84
C THR A 136 -5.62 8.65 -5.10
N ARG A 137 -6.80 9.28 -5.14
CA ARG A 137 -7.75 9.23 -6.26
C ARG A 137 -7.80 10.50 -7.10
N VAL A 138 -7.04 11.54 -6.74
CA VAL A 138 -6.99 12.78 -7.52
C VAL A 138 -6.18 12.51 -8.78
N ASP A 139 -6.85 12.48 -9.93
CA ASP A 139 -6.24 12.07 -11.20
C ASP A 139 -5.04 12.95 -11.55
N GLU A 140 -5.16 14.26 -11.36
CA GLU A 140 -4.10 15.24 -11.63
C GLU A 140 -2.81 14.99 -10.81
N LEU A 141 -2.91 14.35 -9.63
CA LEU A 141 -1.75 14.03 -8.78
C LEU A 141 -1.07 12.70 -9.14
N ARG A 142 -1.59 11.98 -10.14
CA ARG A 142 -1.11 10.65 -10.55
C ARG A 142 -0.39 10.66 -11.90
N HIS A 143 -0.24 11.83 -12.52
CA HIS A 143 0.44 11.99 -13.80
C HIS A 143 1.95 12.23 -13.62
N ILE A 144 2.73 11.67 -14.54
CA ILE A 144 4.17 11.91 -14.69
C ILE A 144 4.36 12.51 -16.08
N GLU A 145 4.92 13.71 -16.16
CA GLU A 145 5.22 14.42 -17.42
C GLU A 145 6.74 14.63 -17.51
N GLU A 146 7.32 14.35 -18.69
CA GLU A 146 8.71 14.70 -18.96
C GLU A 146 8.79 16.19 -19.31
N ALA A 147 9.53 16.95 -18.49
CA ALA A 147 9.83 18.35 -18.81
C ALA A 147 10.77 18.40 -20.01
N ILE A 148 10.33 19.06 -21.08
CA ILE A 148 11.09 19.32 -22.31
C ILE A 148 12.13 20.42 -22.07
#